data_AF-A0A6B1GKK8-F1
#
_entry.id   AF-A0A6B1GKK8-F1
#
_cell.length_a   1.000
_cell.length_b   1.000
_cell.length_c   1.000
_cell.angle_alpha   90.00
_cell.angle_beta   90.00
_cell.angle_gamma   90.00
#
_symmetry.space_group_name_H-M   'P 1'
#
loop_
_entity.id
_entity.type
_entity.pdbx_description
1 polymer ?
#
loop_
_entity_poly.entity_id
_entity_poly.type
_entity_poly.pdbx_seq_one_letter_code
_entity_poly.pdbx_strand_id
1 'polypeptide(L)' 'MAAAKLALYSAMRAQGITKVELARRLGVSEAAVRKLANPDHRSHVSQVEKALRAVGRSIRVEVTAA' A
#
# COMPACT_ATOMS: atom_id res chain seq x y z
N MET A 1 3.57 7.88 -7.16
CA MET A 1 3.11 6.82 -6.22
C MET A 1 2.89 7.30 -4.78
N ALA A 2 3.28 8.52 -4.40
CA ALA A 2 3.19 8.99 -3.02
C ALA A 2 1.76 8.93 -2.43
N ALA A 3 0.75 9.42 -3.17
CA ALA A 3 -0.65 9.41 -2.71
C ALA A 3 -1.18 8.00 -2.39
N ALA A 4 -0.90 7.02 -3.26
CA ALA A 4 -1.32 5.63 -3.07
C ALA A 4 -0.68 4.99 -1.83
N LYS A 5 0.61 5.29 -1.59
CA LYS A 5 1.35 4.81 -0.42
C LYS A 5 0.90 5.50 0.87
N LEU A 6 0.57 6.79 0.82
CA LEU A 6 -0.06 7.49 1.92
C LEU A 6 -1.42 6.88 2.26
N ALA A 7 -2.25 6.60 1.25
CA ALA A 7 -3.55 5.96 1.46
C ALA A 7 -3.41 4.59 2.12
N LEU A 8 -2.42 3.79 1.71
CA LEU A 8 -2.09 2.52 2.36
C LEU A 8 -1.68 2.74 3.83
N TYR A 9 -0.76 3.67 4.10
CA TYR A 9 -0.31 3.96 5.46
C TYR A 9 -1.46 4.44 6.36
N SER A 10 -2.30 5.36 5.88
CA SER A 10 -3.47 5.86 6.61
C SER A 10 -4.49 4.75 6.89
N ALA A 11 -4.75 3.86 5.92
CA ALA A 11 -5.63 2.72 6.12
C ALA A 11 -5.07 1.73 7.16
N MET A 12 -3.77 1.45 7.13
CA MET A 12 -3.11 0.62 8.13
C MET A 12 -3.25 1.23 9.53
N ARG A 13 -3.01 2.54 9.67
CA ARG A 13 -3.13 3.25 10.95
C ARG A 13 -4.56 3.24 11.48
N ALA A 14 -5.56 3.51 10.62
CA ALA A 14 -6.96 3.53 11.00
C ALA A 14 -7.49 2.16 11.47
N GLN A 15 -6.94 1.06 10.93
CA GLN A 15 -7.37 -0.30 11.25
C GLN A 15 -6.46 -1.01 12.27
N GLY A 16 -5.42 -0.34 12.79
CA GLY A 16 -4.43 -0.98 13.67
C GLY A 16 -3.61 -2.09 13.00
N ILE A 17 -3.51 -2.11 11.66
CA ILE A 17 -2.77 -3.13 10.92
C ILE A 17 -1.28 -2.81 10.98
N THR A 18 -0.51 -3.73 11.56
CA THR A 18 0.95 -3.64 11.62
C THR A 18 1.58 -4.05 10.29
N LYS A 19 2.85 -3.68 10.08
CA LYS A 19 3.62 -4.14 8.91
C LYS A 19 3.75 -5.65 8.86
N VAL A 20 3.87 -6.30 10.03
CA VAL A 20 3.95 -7.77 10.15
C VAL A 20 2.62 -8.42 9.75
N GLU A 21 1.49 -7.87 10.20
CA GLU A 21 0.18 -8.38 9.81
C GLU A 21 -0.08 -8.19 8.31
N LEU A 22 0.25 -7.02 7.76
CA LEU A 22 0.14 -6.80 6.31
C LEU A 22 1.06 -7.76 5.53
N ALA A 23 2.27 -8.03 6.02
CA ALA A 23 3.19 -8.99 5.42
C ALA A 23 2.58 -10.40 5.39
N ARG A 24 1.95 -10.82 6.49
CA ARG A 24 1.21 -12.09 6.59
C ARG A 24 0.05 -12.16 5.58
N ARG A 25 -0.75 -11.10 5.46
CA ARG A 25 -1.87 -11.03 4.48
C ARG A 25 -1.39 -11.11 3.03
N LEU A 26 -0.20 -10.58 2.75
CA LEU A 26 0.37 -10.53 1.41
C LEU A 26 1.26 -11.75 1.08
N GLY A 27 1.59 -12.60 2.06
CA GLY A 27 2.51 -13.71 1.87
C GLY A 27 3.94 -13.27 1.54
N VAL A 28 4.39 -12.14 2.10
CA VAL A 28 5.74 -11.57 1.86
C VAL A 28 6.46 -11.26 3.17
N SER A 29 7.72 -10.82 3.10
CA SER A 29 8.47 -10.40 4.29
C SER A 29 8.05 -9.02 4.80
N GLU A 30 8.22 -8.77 6.10
CA GLU A 30 7.99 -7.45 6.71
C GLU A 30 8.89 -6.37 6.07
N ALA A 31 10.11 -6.73 5.68
CA ALA A 31 11.00 -5.83 4.95
C ALA A 31 10.44 -5.41 3.59
N ALA A 32 9.75 -6.31 2.86
CA ALA A 32 9.07 -5.95 1.62
C ALA A 32 7.92 -4.97 1.89
N VAL A 33 7.15 -5.16 2.97
CA VAL A 33 6.09 -4.22 3.37
C VAL A 33 6.65 -2.86 3.79
N ARG A 34 7.75 -2.82 4.54
CA ARG A 34 8.44 -1.56 4.90
C ARG A 34 8.85 -0.76 3.67
N LYS A 35 9.41 -1.43 2.65
CA LYS A 35 9.74 -0.82 1.35
C LYS A 35 8.48 -0.34 0.60
N LEU A 36 7.41 -1.13 0.63
CA LEU A 36 6.15 -0.80 -0.03
C LEU A 36 5.47 0.44 0.58
N ALA A 37 5.50 0.56 1.92
CA ALA A 37 4.93 1.69 2.66
C ALA A 37 5.80 2.95 2.64
N ASN A 38 7.08 2.85 2.25
CA ASN A 38 7.98 4.00 2.13
C ASN A 38 7.67 4.81 0.85
N PRO A 39 7.26 6.09 0.92
CA PRO A 39 6.97 6.93 -0.24
C PRO A 39 8.17 7.13 -1.18
N ASP A 40 9.39 7.17 -0.63
CA ASP A 40 10.63 7.44 -1.38
C ASP A 40 11.17 6.21 -2.12
N HIS A 41 10.67 5.03 -1.75
CA HIS A 41 11.03 3.80 -2.44
C HIS A 41 10.19 3.65 -3.72
N ARG A 42 10.81 3.31 -4.86
CA ARG A 42 10.04 2.93 -6.05
C ARG A 42 9.37 1.57 -5.83
N SER A 43 8.10 1.47 -6.15
CA SER A 43 7.35 0.21 -6.09
C SER A 43 6.44 0.12 -7.30
N HIS A 44 6.23 -1.10 -7.80
CA HIS A 44 5.34 -1.32 -8.92
C HIS A 44 3.88 -1.06 -8.51
N VAL A 45 3.06 -0.50 -9.41
CA VAL A 45 1.66 -0.15 -9.11
C VAL A 45 0.87 -1.34 -8.59
N SER A 46 1.06 -2.51 -9.22
CA SER A 46 0.36 -3.74 -8.85
C SER A 46 0.68 -4.22 -7.42
N GLN A 47 1.87 -3.90 -6.87
CA GLN A 47 2.20 -4.24 -5.49
C GLN A 47 1.43 -3.34 -4.51
N VAL A 48 1.34 -2.04 -4.82
CA VAL A 48 0.59 -1.09 -4.01
C VAL A 48 -0.91 -1.40 -4.05
N GLU A 49 -1.43 -1.76 -5.21
CA GLU A 49 -2.82 -2.23 -5.38
C GLU A 49 -3.13 -3.47 -4.55
N LYS A 50 -2.26 -4.49 -4.60
CA LYS A 50 -2.42 -5.70 -3.76
C LYS A 50 -2.44 -5.38 -2.27
N ALA A 51 -1.55 -4.50 -1.82
CA ALA A 51 -1.53 -4.07 -0.43
C ALA A 51 -2.76 -3.25 -0.02
N LEU A 52 -3.24 -2.36 -0.88
CA LEU A 52 -4.50 -1.64 -0.67
C LEU A 52 -5.67 -2.61 -0.54
N ARG A 53 -5.76 -3.61 -1.42
CA ARG A 53 -6.81 -4.65 -1.33
C ARG A 53 -6.73 -5.45 -0.04
N ALA A 54 -5.52 -5.78 0.43
CA ALA A 54 -5.31 -6.50 1.69
C ALA A 54 -5.75 -5.69 2.94
N VAL A 55 -5.92 -4.38 2.82
CA VAL A 55 -6.48 -3.49 3.86
C VAL A 55 -7.90 -2.99 3.51
N GLY A 56 -8.59 -3.65 2.57
CA GLY A 56 -9.97 -3.32 2.20
C GLY A 56 -10.13 -2.01 1.43
N ARG A 57 -9.08 -1.57 0.73
CA ARG A 57 -9.09 -0.36 -0.12
C ARG A 57 -8.79 -0.70 -1.57
N SER A 58 -9.18 0.19 -2.47
CA SER A 58 -8.82 0.14 -3.88
C SER A 58 -8.32 1.51 -4.33
N ILE A 59 -7.51 1.51 -5.39
CA ILE A 59 -7.07 2.73 -6.07
C ILE A 59 -7.67 2.73 -7.47
N ARG A 60 -8.05 3.92 -7.94
CA ARG A 60 -8.41 4.19 -9.32
C ARG A 60 -7.53 5.33 -9.81
N VAL A 61 -7.00 5.19 -11.02
CA VAL A 61 -6.25 6.24 -11.69
C VAL A 61 -7.13 6.77 -12.81
N GLU A 62 -7.37 8.07 -12.81
CA GLU A 62 -8.16 8.76 -13.81
C GLU A 62 -7.28 9.83 -14.48
N VAL A 63 -7.43 9.99 -15.79
CA VAL A 63 -6.78 11.04 -16.58
C VAL A 63 -7.88 11.93 -17.11
N THR A 64 -7.82 13.22 -16.81
CA THR A 64 -8.77 14.22 -17.31
C THR A 64 -8.11 15.08 -18.37
N ALA A 65 -8.90 15.52 -19.35
CA ALA A 65 -8.47 16.59 -20.25
C ALA A 65 -8.29 17.90 -19.46
N ALA A 66 -7.41 18.77 -19.95
CA ALA A 66 -7.15 20.08 -19.37
C ALA A 66 -8.29 21.07 -19.65
#